data_AF-A0A504YFR6-F1
#
_entry.id   AF-A0A504YFR6-F1
#
_cell.length_a   1.000
_cell.length_b   1.000
_cell.length_c   1.000
_cell.angle_alpha   90.00
_cell.angle_beta   90.00
_cell.angle_gamma   90.00
#
_symmetry.space_group_name_H-M   'P 1'
#
loop_
_entity.id
_entity.type
_entity.pdbx_description
1 polymer ?
#
loop_
_entity_poly.entity_id
_entity_poly.type
_entity_poly.pdbx_seq_one_letter_code
_entity_poly.pdbx_strand_id
1 'polypeptide(L)'
;MVSGIWPENADGTDVNACVSDPTFDLLATGDDHGKVKLFRCPADKPRAEFHAYGGHSSHVTNVAFLFDGSRLISTGGKDTAVLQWEVCT
;
A
#
# COMPACT_ATOMS: atom_id res chain seq x y z
N MET A 1 -0.43 16.11 2.92
CA MET A 1 0.44 15.75 1.77
C MET A 1 0.88 14.30 1.96
N VAL A 2 0.97 13.49 0.90
CA VAL A 2 1.39 12.07 1.00
C VAL A 2 2.83 11.96 0.49
N SER A 3 3.79 12.25 1.36
CA SER A 3 5.24 12.23 1.05
C SER A 3 6.01 11.25 1.94
N GLY A 4 5.46 10.90 3.09
CA GLY A 4 6.06 10.01 4.09
C GLY A 4 6.06 8.53 3.74
N ILE A 5 5.41 8.14 2.63
CA ILE A 5 5.32 6.76 2.16
C ILE A 5 6.61 6.24 1.54
N TRP A 6 7.51 7.14 1.13
CA TRP A 6 8.76 6.78 0.45
C TRP A 6 9.82 6.28 1.44
N PRO A 7 10.51 5.17 1.15
CA PRO A 7 11.68 4.73 1.92
C PRO A 7 12.88 5.67 1.75
N GLU A 8 13.85 5.61 2.67
CA GLU A 8 15.01 6.52 2.72
C GLU A 8 15.88 6.49 1.45
N ASN A 9 16.04 5.32 0.85
CA ASN A 9 16.87 5.12 -0.35
C ASN A 9 16.02 4.97 -1.61
N ALA A 10 14.81 5.53 -1.62
CA ALA A 10 13.93 5.41 -2.76
C ALA A 10 14.50 6.11 -3.99
N ASP A 11 14.41 5.46 -5.14
CA ASP A 11 14.83 6.04 -6.43
C ASP A 11 13.65 6.63 -7.23
N GLY A 12 12.44 6.51 -6.68
CA GLY A 12 11.20 6.98 -7.29
C GLY A 12 10.42 5.90 -8.03
N THR A 13 10.95 4.66 -8.09
CA THR A 13 10.27 3.51 -8.68
C THR A 13 9.82 2.47 -7.65
N ASP A 14 10.31 2.55 -6.42
CA ASP A 14 10.03 1.55 -5.38
C ASP A 14 8.53 1.43 -5.01
N VAL A 15 7.75 2.50 -5.16
CA VAL A 15 6.31 2.53 -4.85
C VAL A 15 5.51 2.64 -6.14
N ASN A 16 4.75 1.58 -6.44
CA ASN A 16 4.00 1.46 -7.69
C ASN A 16 2.60 2.08 -7.63
N ALA A 17 1.99 2.06 -6.44
CA ALA A 17 0.63 2.54 -6.24
C ALA A 17 0.42 3.05 -4.81
N CYS A 18 -0.43 4.06 -4.68
CA CYS A 18 -0.91 4.58 -3.39
C CYS A 18 -2.40 4.90 -3.47
N VAL A 19 -3.14 4.59 -2.41
CA VAL A 19 -4.58 4.81 -2.34
C VAL A 19 -5.00 5.14 -0.91
N SER A 20 -5.90 6.09 -0.73
CA SER A 20 -6.56 6.31 0.57
C SER A 20 -7.78 5.43 0.69
N ASP A 21 -8.14 5.08 1.91
CA ASP A 21 -9.45 4.51 2.16
C ASP A 21 -10.57 5.57 1.97
N PRO A 22 -11.85 5.16 1.94
CA PRO A 22 -12.96 6.08 1.71
C PRO A 22 -13.13 7.18 2.77
N THR A 23 -12.70 6.98 4.02
CA THR A 23 -12.79 8.00 5.08
C THR A 23 -11.54 8.87 5.18
N PHE A 24 -10.49 8.56 4.41
CA PHE A 24 -9.19 9.23 4.45
C PHE A 24 -8.49 9.13 5.81
N ASP A 25 -8.70 8.03 6.53
CA ASP A 25 -8.01 7.71 7.79
C ASP A 25 -6.78 6.83 7.56
N LEU A 26 -6.79 6.05 6.48
CA LEU A 26 -5.76 5.09 6.11
C LEU A 26 -5.22 5.36 4.70
N LEU A 27 -3.95 5.02 4.51
CA LEU A 27 -3.30 4.97 3.20
C LEU A 27 -2.71 3.59 2.99
N ALA A 28 -2.91 3.01 1.82
CA ALA A 28 -2.25 1.78 1.41
C ALA A 28 -1.28 2.06 0.27
N THR A 29 -0.15 1.36 0.25
CA THR A 29 0.80 1.37 -0.88
C THR A 29 1.19 -0.04 -1.29
N GLY A 30 1.52 -0.21 -2.57
CA GLY A 30 2.17 -1.41 -3.10
C GLY A 30 3.58 -1.09 -3.57
N ASP A 31 4.54 -1.97 -3.27
CA ASP A 31 5.96 -1.79 -3.63
C ASP A 31 6.55 -2.91 -4.49
N ASP A 32 7.75 -2.66 -5.02
CA ASP A 32 8.53 -3.59 -5.83
C ASP A 32 9.06 -4.80 -5.06
N HIS A 33 8.98 -4.77 -3.73
CA HIS A 33 9.41 -5.87 -2.86
C HIS A 33 8.25 -6.81 -2.49
N GLY A 34 7.12 -6.69 -3.19
CA GLY A 34 5.94 -7.54 -2.97
C GLY A 34 5.24 -7.24 -1.65
N LYS A 35 5.41 -6.03 -1.11
CA LYS A 35 4.75 -5.62 0.13
C LYS A 35 3.58 -4.70 -0.14
N VAL A 36 2.52 -4.94 0.61
CA VAL A 36 1.45 -3.97 0.84
C VAL A 36 1.75 -3.29 2.17
N LYS A 37 1.80 -1.95 2.20
CA LYS A 37 2.01 -1.18 3.44
C LYS A 37 0.76 -0.37 3.77
N LEU A 38 0.40 -0.32 5.04
CA LEU A 38 -0.73 0.44 5.56
C LEU A 38 -0.24 1.52 6.53
N PHE A 39 -0.66 2.75 6.31
CA PHE A 39 -0.27 3.95 7.07
C PHE A 39 -1.51 4.66 7.60
N ARG A 40 -1.34 5.51 8.60
CA ARG A 40 -2.32 6.56 8.90
C ARG A 40 -2.26 7.65 7.83
N CYS A 41 -3.41 8.21 7.51
CA CYS A 41 -3.56 9.33 6.60
C CYS A 41 -3.72 10.66 7.37
N PRO A 42 -3.07 11.76 6.95
CA PRO A 42 -2.04 11.81 5.91
C PRO A 42 -0.69 11.32 6.41
N ALA A 43 0.04 10.61 5.56
CA ALA A 43 1.44 10.24 5.79
C ALA A 43 2.37 11.37 5.31
N ASP A 44 2.43 12.47 6.05
CA ASP A 44 3.17 13.69 5.65
C ASP A 44 4.61 13.74 6.20
N LYS A 45 4.85 13.15 7.37
CA LYS A 45 6.18 13.04 7.98
C LYS A 45 7.06 12.05 7.21
N PRO A 46 8.33 12.38 6.94
CA PRO A 46 9.28 11.41 6.39
C PRO A 46 9.30 10.15 7.25
N ARG A 47 9.33 8.97 6.59
CA ARG A 47 9.30 7.67 7.28
C ARG A 47 8.06 7.52 8.16
N ALA A 48 6.88 7.85 7.62
CA ALA A 48 5.63 7.63 8.32
C ALA A 48 5.55 6.16 8.76
N GLU A 49 5.12 5.92 9.99
CA GLU A 49 5.01 4.56 10.51
C GLU A 49 3.97 3.77 9.71
N PHE A 50 4.27 2.49 9.48
CA PHE A 50 3.40 1.60 8.71
C PHE A 50 3.43 0.18 9.25
N HIS A 51 2.38 -0.56 8.92
CA HIS A 51 2.38 -2.02 8.93
C HIS A 51 2.67 -2.54 7.53
N ALA A 52 3.54 -3.54 7.41
CA ALA A 52 3.88 -4.18 6.14
C ALA A 52 3.36 -5.62 6.11
N TYR A 53 2.66 -5.95 5.04
CA TYR A 53 2.06 -7.25 4.81
C TYR A 53 2.70 -7.90 3.58
N GLY A 54 3.07 -9.18 3.72
CA GLY A 54 3.60 -9.99 2.64
C GLY A 54 2.54 -10.96 2.11
N GLY A 55 2.72 -11.39 0.86
CA GLY A 55 1.87 -12.39 0.21
C GLY A 55 2.20 -12.51 -1.27
N HIS A 56 2.43 -11.37 -1.93
CA HIS A 56 2.95 -11.31 -3.29
C HIS A 56 4.42 -11.76 -3.33
N SER A 57 4.77 -12.55 -4.35
CA SER A 57 6.14 -13.01 -4.62
C SER A 57 6.82 -12.20 -5.74
N SER A 58 6.10 -11.23 -6.30
CA SER A 58 6.61 -10.23 -7.25
C SER A 58 6.11 -8.83 -6.85
N HIS A 59 6.35 -7.82 -7.70
CA HIS A 59 5.95 -6.43 -7.45
C HIS A 59 4.43 -6.35 -7.23
N VAL A 60 4.03 -5.60 -6.21
CA VAL A 60 2.63 -5.18 -6.08
C VAL A 60 2.43 -4.05 -7.07
N THR A 61 1.70 -4.33 -8.14
CA THR A 61 1.51 -3.40 -9.27
C THR A 61 0.38 -2.43 -9.03
N ASN A 62 -0.58 -2.77 -8.16
CA ASN A 62 -1.65 -1.86 -7.79
C ASN A 62 -2.28 -2.24 -6.43
N VAL A 63 -2.93 -1.26 -5.80
CA VAL A 63 -3.73 -1.43 -4.57
C VAL A 63 -5.00 -0.58 -4.67
N ALA A 64 -6.14 -1.10 -4.19
CA ALA A 64 -7.42 -0.38 -4.17
C ALA A 64 -8.28 -0.82 -2.98
N PHE A 65 -8.83 0.14 -2.24
CA PHE A 65 -9.85 -0.16 -1.24
C PHE A 65 -11.20 -0.45 -1.92
N LEU A 66 -11.99 -1.32 -1.31
CA LEU A 66 -13.41 -1.39 -1.64
C LEU A 66 -14.12 -0.12 -1.17
N PHE A 67 -15.29 0.13 -1.77
CA PHE A 67 -16.10 1.32 -1.48
C PHE A 67 -16.47 1.47 0.00
N ASP A 68 -16.63 0.36 0.71
CA ASP A 68 -16.98 0.34 2.14
C ASP A 68 -15.74 0.37 3.07
N GLY A 69 -14.52 0.39 2.51
CA GLY A 69 -13.27 0.38 3.28
C GLY A 69 -12.97 -0.94 4.00
N SER A 70 -13.85 -1.94 3.91
CA SER A 70 -13.74 -3.18 4.68
C SER A 70 -12.66 -4.12 4.18
N ARG A 71 -12.28 -3.96 2.91
CA ARG A 71 -11.26 -4.76 2.24
C ARG A 71 -10.35 -3.89 1.38
N LEU A 72 -9.13 -4.36 1.22
CA LEU A 72 -8.18 -3.87 0.22
C LEU A 72 -7.95 -4.98 -0.80
N ILE A 73 -7.82 -4.62 -2.07
CA ILE A 73 -7.38 -5.51 -3.16
C ILE A 73 -5.98 -5.11 -3.58
N SER A 74 -5.10 -6.07 -3.79
CA SER A 74 -3.80 -5.87 -4.43
C SER A 74 -3.61 -6.78 -5.62
N THR A 75 -2.93 -6.28 -6.65
CA THR A 75 -2.55 -7.05 -7.83
C THR A 75 -1.04 -7.24 -7.87
N GLY A 76 -0.60 -8.48 -8.08
CA GLY A 76 0.80 -8.79 -8.23
C GLY A 76 1.16 -8.97 -9.71
N GLY A 77 2.34 -8.48 -10.08
CA GLY A 77 2.80 -8.49 -11.47
C GLY A 77 3.11 -9.90 -11.95
N LYS A 78 4.36 -10.35 -11.78
CA LYS A 78 4.82 -11.65 -12.29
C LYS A 78 4.37 -12.84 -11.45
N ASP A 79 3.88 -12.61 -10.24
CA ASP A 79 3.27 -13.68 -9.45
C ASP A 79 1.83 -13.99 -9.90
N THR A 80 1.25 -13.13 -10.76
CA THR A 80 -0.07 -13.27 -11.37
C THR A 80 -1.24 -13.35 -10.37
N ALA A 81 -0.99 -13.02 -9.11
CA ALA A 81 -1.97 -13.15 -8.04
C ALA A 81 -2.81 -11.87 -7.87
N VAL A 82 -4.04 -12.06 -7.41
CA VAL A 82 -4.86 -11.01 -6.82
C VAL A 82 -5.15 -11.41 -5.39
N LEU A 83 -4.78 -10.55 -4.43
CA LEU A 83 -5.01 -10.80 -3.01
C LEU A 83 -6.04 -9.82 -2.47
N GLN A 84 -6.93 -10.34 -1.62
CA GLN A 84 -7.90 -9.56 -0.88
C GLN A 84 -7.54 -9.59 0.60
N TRP A 85 -7.42 -8.40 1.19
CA TRP A 85 -7.03 -8.19 2.57
C TRP A 85 -8.24 -7.72 3.36
N GLU A 86 -8.44 -8.28 4.55
CA GLU A 86 -9.38 -7.74 5.51
C GLU A 86 -8.76 -6.56 6.26
N VAL A 87 -9.49 -5.45 6.31
CA VAL A 87 -9.07 -4.26 7.04
C VAL A 87 -9.67 -4.34 8.44
N CYS A 88 -8.82 -4.70 9.41
CA CYS A 88 -9.17 -4.70 10.83
C CYS A 88 -8.59 -3.44 11.48
N THR A 89 -9.46 -2.51 11.84
CA THR A 89 -9.14 -1.28 12.59
C THR A 89 -9.38 -1.46 14.08
#